data_AF-A0A183ESA0-F1
#
_entry.id   AF-A0A183ESA0-F1
#
_cell.length_a   1.000
_cell.length_b   1.000
_cell.length_c   1.000
_cell.angle_alpha   90.00
_cell.angle_beta   90.00
_cell.angle_gamma   90.00
#
_symmetry.space_group_name_H-M   'P 1'
#
loop_
_entity.id
_entity.type
_entity.pdbx_description
1 polymer ?
#
loop_
_entity_poly.entity_id
_entity_poly.type
_entity_poly.pdbx_seq_one_letter_code
_entity_poly.pdbx_strand_id
1 'polypeptide(L)'
;MNDDKKISLLPKSNAAVARFISEYEFCITGPAFIYLLSKHYHFLRCIMPHVKIFARMAPKQKERVITELKTLGFTTLMCGDGTNDVGALKHADVGVALLSHPYDATIAEKTKKKEEGSGANVNPSQDQTNYSHSNSKNNLNPPSNLLKKALTQHSGRRTDAPAGARQIRHNAASSAAAKRFEQMMKDLEEEEKVQVVRLGDASIAAPFTSKYTSIQSICHVIKQGRCTLVTTLQMFKILALNALVLAYSQSVLYLDGIKFSDTQA
;
A
#
# COMPACT_ATOMS: atom_id res chain seq x y z
N MET A 1 -4.71 -44.62 19.21
CA MET A 1 -3.64 -44.92 20.17
C MET A 1 -2.84 -43.62 20.29
N ASN A 2 -3.23 -42.75 21.23
CA ASN A 2 -2.53 -41.48 21.45
C ASN A 2 -1.46 -41.76 22.49
N ASP A 3 -0.22 -41.90 22.05
CA ASP A 3 0.95 -42.07 22.91
C ASP A 3 1.35 -40.73 23.55
N ASP A 4 0.42 -40.11 24.29
CA ASP A 4 0.68 -38.87 25.01
C ASP A 4 1.56 -39.14 26.23
N LYS A 5 2.88 -39.13 26.00
CA LYS A 5 3.87 -39.29 27.05
C LYS A 5 3.91 -38.02 27.91
N LYS A 6 3.52 -38.15 29.19
CA LYS A 6 3.63 -37.06 30.17
C LYS A 6 5.07 -36.95 30.67
N ILE A 7 5.66 -35.77 30.52
CA ILE A 7 7.03 -35.46 30.95
C ILE A 7 6.99 -34.38 32.03
N SER A 8 7.92 -34.45 32.99
CA SER A 8 8.09 -33.38 33.98
C SER A 8 8.47 -32.07 33.28
N LEU A 9 7.67 -31.03 33.51
CA LEU A 9 7.80 -29.72 32.87
C LEU A 9 9.12 -29.01 33.21
N LEU A 10 9.67 -29.25 34.41
CA LEU A 10 10.88 -28.59 34.89
C LEU A 10 12.06 -29.56 34.96
N PRO A 11 13.03 -29.44 34.05
CA PRO A 11 14.31 -30.13 34.18
C PRO A 11 15.06 -29.62 35.41
N LYS A 12 15.71 -30.52 36.15
CA LYS A 12 16.31 -30.21 37.48
C LYS A 12 17.67 -29.50 37.43
N SER A 13 18.30 -29.43 36.25
CA SER A 13 19.62 -28.81 36.07
C SER A 13 19.70 -28.09 34.72
N ASN A 14 20.62 -27.14 34.58
CA ASN A 14 20.83 -26.40 33.33
C ASN A 14 21.18 -27.33 32.16
N ALA A 15 21.97 -28.38 32.40
CA ALA A 15 22.28 -29.40 31.40
C ALA A 15 21.01 -30.17 30.96
N ALA A 16 20.11 -30.46 31.90
CA ALA A 16 18.84 -31.10 31.58
C ALA A 16 17.90 -30.16 30.81
N VAL A 17 17.92 -28.85 31.08
CA VAL A 17 17.16 -27.84 30.31
C VAL A 17 17.68 -27.77 28.88
N ALA A 18 19.00 -27.68 28.69
CA ALA A 18 19.60 -27.66 27.35
C ALA A 18 19.23 -28.92 26.56
N ARG A 19 19.34 -30.10 27.18
CA ARG A 19 18.91 -31.36 26.56
C ARG A 19 17.42 -31.35 26.21
N PHE A 20 16.57 -30.92 27.15
CA PHE A 20 15.13 -30.85 26.94
C PHE A 20 14.76 -29.94 25.75
N ILE A 21 15.43 -28.80 25.61
CA ILE A 21 15.24 -27.87 24.49
C ILE A 21 15.71 -28.49 23.16
N SER A 22 16.80 -29.27 23.17
CA SER A 22 17.31 -29.91 21.95
C SER A 22 16.51 -31.13 21.51
N GLU A 23 15.88 -31.83 22.46
CA GLU A 23 15.21 -33.12 22.23
C GLU A 23 13.74 -32.93 21.78
N TYR A 24 13.13 -31.79 22.10
CA TYR A 24 11.71 -31.53 21.85
C TYR A 24 11.46 -30.21 21.12
N GLU A 25 10.37 -30.20 20.34
CA GLU A 25 9.81 -28.98 19.77
C GLU A 25 8.65 -28.49 20.63
N PHE A 26 8.61 -27.18 20.90
CA PHE A 26 7.61 -26.61 21.80
C PHE A 26 6.42 -26.00 21.07
N CYS A 27 5.24 -26.42 21.48
CA CYS A 27 3.96 -25.79 21.21
C CYS A 27 3.32 -25.40 22.55
N ILE A 28 3.08 -24.11 22.77
CA ILE A 28 2.51 -23.59 24.03
C ILE A 28 1.11 -23.04 23.75
N THR A 29 0.14 -23.44 24.57
CA THR A 29 -1.22 -22.90 24.51
C THR A 29 -1.37 -21.65 25.38
N GLY A 30 -2.37 -20.80 25.11
CA GLY A 30 -2.68 -19.62 25.93
C GLY A 30 -2.74 -19.88 27.45
N PRO A 31 -3.49 -20.88 27.94
CA PRO A 31 -3.51 -21.21 29.36
C PRO A 31 -2.15 -21.65 29.91
N ALA A 32 -1.40 -22.45 29.15
CA ALA A 32 -0.05 -22.89 29.53
C ALA A 32 0.92 -21.70 29.60
N PHE A 33 0.84 -20.76 28.67
CA PHE A 33 1.65 -19.55 28.66
C PHE A 33 1.40 -18.70 29.91
N ILE A 34 0.15 -18.48 30.31
CA ILE A 34 -0.20 -17.74 31.53
C ILE A 34 0.27 -18.47 32.79
N TYR A 35 0.10 -19.80 32.83
CA TYR A 35 0.60 -20.61 33.93
C TYR A 35 2.12 -20.48 34.07
N LEU A 36 2.85 -20.60 32.97
CA LEU A 36 4.30 -20.45 32.92
C LEU A 36 4.74 -19.04 33.31
N LEU A 37 4.05 -18.00 32.84
CA LEU A 37 4.31 -16.61 33.23
C LEU A 37 4.18 -16.38 34.74
N SER A 38 3.18 -17.00 35.37
CA SER A 38 2.87 -16.78 36.79
C SER A 38 3.66 -17.67 37.75
N LYS A 39 3.97 -18.91 37.36
CA LYS A 39 4.60 -19.92 38.24
C LYS A 39 6.04 -20.24 37.89
N HIS A 40 6.43 -20.17 36.60
CA HIS A 40 7.72 -20.63 36.10
C HIS A 40 8.34 -19.64 35.10
N TYR A 41 8.37 -18.36 35.47
CA TYR A 41 8.78 -17.26 34.58
C TYR A 41 10.20 -17.43 34.00
N HIS A 42 11.16 -17.83 34.84
CA HIS A 42 12.54 -18.06 34.38
C HIS A 42 12.61 -19.17 33.34
N PHE A 43 11.92 -20.29 33.58
CA PHE A 43 11.87 -21.40 32.64
C PHE A 43 11.21 -20.99 31.32
N LEU A 44 10.11 -20.23 31.38
CA LEU A 44 9.46 -19.68 30.19
C LEU A 44 10.44 -18.84 29.36
N ARG A 45 11.18 -17.93 29.99
CA ARG A 45 12.18 -17.10 29.30
C ARG A 45 13.28 -17.93 28.63
N CYS A 46 13.70 -19.05 29.24
CA CYS A 46 14.68 -19.95 28.64
C CYS A 46 14.13 -20.65 27.39
N ILE A 47 12.88 -21.14 27.42
CA ILE A 47 12.31 -21.89 26.30
C ILE A 47 11.71 -20.99 25.21
N MET A 48 11.33 -19.75 25.53
CA MET A 48 10.59 -18.85 24.63
C MET A 48 11.23 -18.69 23.24
N PRO A 49 12.56 -18.53 23.10
CA PRO A 49 13.22 -18.44 21.80
C PRO A 49 13.15 -19.73 20.96
N HIS A 50 12.84 -20.87 21.61
CA HIS A 50 12.76 -22.19 21.02
C HIS A 50 11.30 -22.65 20.79
N VAL A 51 10.31 -21.85 21.17
CA VAL A 51 8.90 -22.15 20.93
C VAL A 51 8.55 -21.86 19.48
N LYS A 52 8.12 -22.90 18.76
CA LYS A 52 7.72 -22.78 17.35
C LYS A 52 6.28 -22.32 17.20
N ILE A 53 5.41 -22.75 18.10
CA ILE A 53 3.97 -22.53 18.00
C ILE A 53 3.42 -21.99 19.31
N PHE A 54 2.76 -20.83 19.24
CA PHE A 54 1.89 -20.34 20.29
C PHE A 54 0.43 -20.49 19.82
N ALA A 55 -0.30 -21.45 20.39
CA ALA A 55 -1.63 -21.81 19.96
C ALA A 55 -2.72 -21.26 20.89
N ARG A 56 -3.90 -20.97 20.34
CA ARG A 56 -5.09 -20.55 21.13
C ARG A 56 -4.80 -19.36 22.06
N MET A 57 -4.02 -18.39 21.57
CA MET A 57 -3.61 -17.22 22.31
C MET A 57 -4.69 -16.14 22.26
N ALA A 58 -5.04 -15.56 23.41
CA ALA A 58 -5.84 -14.34 23.45
C ALA A 58 -5.06 -13.14 22.88
N PRO A 59 -5.73 -12.09 22.35
CA PRO A 59 -5.05 -10.93 21.77
C PRO A 59 -3.98 -10.31 22.67
N LYS A 60 -4.28 -10.13 23.97
CA LYS A 60 -3.33 -9.58 24.94
C LYS A 60 -2.11 -10.50 25.18
N GLN A 61 -2.28 -11.81 25.02
CA GLN A 61 -1.19 -12.77 25.15
C GLN A 61 -0.24 -12.71 23.95
N LYS A 62 -0.75 -12.48 22.73
CA LYS A 62 0.09 -12.28 21.54
C LYS A 62 1.02 -11.06 21.70
N GLU A 63 0.46 -9.95 22.17
CA GLU A 63 1.23 -8.75 22.53
C GLU A 63 2.31 -9.07 23.58
N ARG A 64 1.95 -9.87 24.59
CA ARG A 64 2.90 -10.28 25.63
C ARG A 64 4.05 -11.13 25.09
N VAL A 65 3.79 -12.05 24.15
CA VAL A 65 4.85 -12.84 23.50
C VAL A 65 5.86 -11.93 22.80
N ILE A 66 5.40 -10.96 22.00
CA ILE A 66 6.29 -10.02 21.31
C ILE A 66 7.11 -9.18 22.30
N THR A 67 6.47 -8.64 23.33
CA THR A 67 7.16 -7.80 24.32
C THR A 67 8.17 -8.59 25.18
N GLU A 68 7.89 -9.84 25.52
CA GLU A 68 8.85 -10.71 26.24
C GLU A 68 10.04 -11.08 25.37
N LEU A 69 9.83 -11.43 24.09
CA LEU A 69 10.93 -11.67 23.12
C LEU A 69 11.81 -10.42 22.95
N LYS A 70 11.22 -9.23 22.86
CA LYS A 70 11.97 -7.97 22.85
C LYS A 70 12.77 -7.73 24.12
N THR A 71 12.17 -8.03 25.28
CA THR A 71 12.85 -7.90 26.59
C THR A 71 14.00 -8.89 26.75
N LEU A 72 14.02 -9.98 25.96
CA LEU A 72 15.14 -10.91 25.85
C LEU A 72 16.23 -10.43 24.88
N GLY A 73 16.05 -9.29 24.21
CA GLY A 73 17.00 -8.71 23.27
C GLY A 73 16.83 -9.15 21.81
N PHE A 74 15.75 -9.87 21.49
CA PHE A 74 15.47 -10.26 20.11
C PHE A 74 14.80 -9.12 19.34
N THR A 75 15.20 -8.94 18.09
CA THR A 75 14.47 -8.14 17.12
C THR A 75 13.26 -8.92 16.63
N THR A 76 12.08 -8.31 16.67
CA THR A 76 10.79 -8.95 16.42
C THR A 76 10.12 -8.39 15.17
N LEU A 77 9.55 -9.29 14.38
CA LEU A 77 8.65 -8.96 13.28
C LEU A 77 7.31 -9.66 13.52
N MET A 78 6.21 -8.92 13.41
CA MET A 78 4.87 -9.45 13.47
C MET A 78 4.14 -9.16 12.16
N CYS A 79 3.47 -10.16 11.61
CA CYS A 79 2.53 -9.97 10.51
C CYS A 79 1.15 -10.53 10.87
N GLY A 80 0.10 -9.85 10.46
CA GLY A 80 -1.28 -10.26 10.70
C GLY A 80 -2.27 -9.38 9.96
N ASP A 81 -3.50 -9.84 9.81
CA ASP A 81 -4.58 -9.15 9.10
C ASP A 81 -5.73 -8.74 10.03
N GLY A 82 -5.85 -9.39 11.19
CA GLY A 82 -6.98 -9.24 12.11
C GLY A 82 -6.79 -8.22 13.23
N THR A 83 -7.91 -7.77 13.78
CA THR A 83 -7.99 -6.90 14.98
C THR A 83 -7.32 -7.51 16.22
N ASN A 84 -7.24 -8.84 16.28
CA ASN A 84 -6.59 -9.59 17.35
C ASN A 84 -5.07 -9.41 17.41
N ASP A 85 -4.45 -8.97 16.31
CA ASP A 85 -3.00 -8.83 16.19
C ASP A 85 -2.53 -7.38 16.35
N VAL A 86 -3.46 -6.42 16.46
CA VAL A 86 -3.18 -4.97 16.58
C VAL A 86 -2.17 -4.66 17.68
N GLY A 87 -2.36 -5.23 18.88
CA GLY A 87 -1.44 -5.03 19.99
C GLY A 87 -0.03 -5.56 19.70
N ALA A 88 0.07 -6.74 19.09
CA ALA A 88 1.34 -7.35 18.73
C ALA A 88 2.03 -6.61 17.57
N LEU A 89 1.28 -6.20 16.55
CA LEU A 89 1.76 -5.40 15.41
C LEU A 89 2.37 -4.08 15.86
N LYS A 90 1.72 -3.41 16.82
CA LYS A 90 2.19 -2.12 17.37
C LYS A 90 3.47 -2.25 18.20
N HIS A 91 3.64 -3.36 18.91
CA HIS A 91 4.80 -3.55 19.80
C HIS A 91 6.01 -4.20 19.13
N ALA A 92 5.82 -4.88 18.00
CA ALA A 92 6.91 -5.45 17.22
C ALA A 92 7.85 -4.35 16.70
N ASP A 93 9.13 -4.67 16.50
CA ASP A 93 10.08 -3.73 15.90
C ASP A 93 9.72 -3.46 14.43
N VAL A 94 9.18 -4.48 13.77
CA VAL A 94 8.58 -4.37 12.43
C VAL A 94 7.19 -5.00 12.45
N GLY A 95 6.15 -4.17 12.31
CA GLY A 95 4.78 -4.63 12.13
C GLY A 95 4.35 -4.56 10.65
N VAL A 96 3.78 -5.65 10.12
CA VAL A 96 3.27 -5.72 8.75
C VAL A 96 1.81 -6.17 8.75
N ALA A 97 0.89 -5.28 8.40
CA ALA A 97 -0.51 -5.63 8.19
C ALA A 97 -0.69 -6.23 6.79
N LEU A 98 -1.33 -7.40 6.72
CA LEU A 98 -1.72 -8.02 5.45
C LEU A 98 -3.20 -7.74 5.21
N LEU A 99 -3.56 -7.19 4.05
CA LEU A 99 -4.97 -6.97 3.72
C LEU A 99 -5.57 -8.26 3.17
N SER A 100 -6.66 -8.73 3.80
CA SER A 100 -7.31 -10.02 3.47
C SER A 100 -8.07 -9.98 2.13
N HIS A 101 -8.41 -8.79 1.62
CA HIS A 101 -8.98 -8.63 0.29
C HIS A 101 -7.87 -8.33 -0.72
N PRO A 102 -7.58 -9.24 -1.67
CA PRO A 102 -6.54 -9.00 -2.66
C PRO A 102 -6.93 -7.80 -3.53
N TYR A 103 -6.03 -6.82 -3.63
CA TYR A 103 -6.08 -5.84 -4.69
C TYR A 103 -5.94 -6.59 -6.04
N ASP A 104 -7.05 -6.76 -6.76
CA ASP A 104 -7.05 -7.43 -8.05
C ASP A 104 -6.67 -6.43 -9.16
N ALA A 105 -5.38 -6.42 -9.51
CA ALA A 105 -4.83 -5.56 -10.55
C ALA A 105 -5.47 -5.83 -11.93
N THR A 106 -6.02 -7.03 -12.17
CA THR A 106 -6.69 -7.35 -13.44
C THR A 106 -8.02 -6.64 -13.61
N ILE A 107 -8.70 -6.31 -12.51
CA ILE A 107 -9.89 -5.47 -12.51
C ILE A 107 -9.48 -4.02 -12.82
N ALA A 108 -8.44 -3.51 -12.15
CA ALA A 108 -7.94 -2.15 -12.39
C ALA A 108 -7.41 -1.91 -13.82
N GLU A 109 -6.75 -2.90 -14.44
CA GLU A 109 -6.27 -2.79 -15.83
C GLU A 109 -7.39 -2.96 -16.87
N LYS A 110 -8.40 -3.80 -16.61
CA LYS A 110 -9.59 -3.90 -17.48
C LYS A 110 -10.41 -2.62 -17.49
N THR A 111 -10.47 -1.89 -16.38
CA THR A 111 -11.12 -0.57 -16.30
C THR A 111 -10.36 0.47 -17.13
N LYS A 112 -9.03 0.52 -17.03
CA LYS A 112 -8.20 1.43 -17.85
C LYS A 112 -8.31 1.18 -19.35
N LYS A 113 -8.37 -0.09 -19.78
CA LYS A 113 -8.57 -0.43 -21.22
C LYS A 113 -9.97 -0.08 -21.74
N LYS A 114 -10.98 0.02 -20.86
CA LYS A 114 -12.32 0.50 -21.25
C LYS A 114 -12.34 2.02 -21.46
N GLU A 115 -11.60 2.79 -20.65
CA GLU A 115 -11.50 4.25 -20.79
C GLU A 115 -10.87 4.68 -22.13
N GLU A 116 -9.86 3.95 -22.63
CA GLU A 116 -9.21 4.27 -23.91
C GLU A 116 -10.04 3.88 -25.15
N GLY A 117 -11.03 2.98 -25.01
CA GLY A 117 -11.84 2.47 -26.13
C GLY A 117 -13.10 3.28 -26.48
N SER A 118 -13.55 4.16 -25.60
CA SER A 118 -14.82 4.90 -25.75
C SER A 118 -14.69 6.32 -26.31
N GLY A 119 -13.48 6.75 -26.70
CA GLY A 119 -13.18 8.12 -27.11
C GLY A 119 -13.18 8.45 -28.62
N ALA A 120 -13.57 7.52 -29.51
CA ALA A 120 -13.53 7.80 -30.96
C ALA A 120 -14.69 7.12 -31.72
N ASN A 121 -15.84 7.79 -31.80
CA ASN A 121 -16.70 7.79 -32.99
C ASN A 121 -17.87 8.77 -32.81
N VAL A 122 -17.64 10.02 -33.23
CA VAL A 122 -18.72 10.93 -33.61
C VAL A 122 -18.37 11.46 -35.00
N ASN A 123 -18.96 10.85 -36.03
CA ASN A 123 -18.94 11.38 -37.40
C ASN A 123 -20.04 12.43 -37.57
N PRO A 124 -19.76 13.62 -38.13
CA PRO A 124 -20.75 14.41 -38.83
C PRO A 124 -20.74 14.08 -40.34
N SER A 125 -21.93 14.08 -40.90
CA SER A 125 -22.29 13.65 -42.26
C SER A 125 -21.99 14.69 -43.35
N GLN A 126 -21.71 14.17 -44.57
CA GLN A 126 -21.85 14.78 -45.92
C GLN A 126 -20.84 15.91 -46.27
N ASP A 127 -20.22 16.01 -47.45
CA ASP A 127 -20.57 15.55 -48.80
C ASP A 127 -19.34 15.56 -49.74
N GLN A 128 -19.31 14.61 -50.68
CA GLN A 128 -18.79 14.64 -52.06
C GLN A 128 -17.32 15.01 -52.46
N THR A 129 -16.70 13.97 -53.06
CA THR A 129 -15.97 13.93 -54.35
C THR A 129 -14.43 14.05 -54.43
N ASN A 130 -13.88 13.02 -55.10
CA ASN A 130 -12.72 12.96 -56.01
C ASN A 130 -11.29 12.73 -55.47
N TYR A 131 -10.86 11.47 -55.62
CA TYR A 131 -9.73 10.99 -56.43
C TYR A 131 -8.36 11.70 -56.38
N SER A 132 -7.40 10.90 -55.90
CA SER A 132 -6.07 10.61 -56.45
C SER A 132 -4.87 11.57 -56.31
N HIS A 133 -3.80 10.94 -55.79
CA HIS A 133 -2.39 10.99 -56.21
C HIS A 133 -1.45 12.15 -55.76
N SER A 134 -0.46 11.69 -54.99
CA SER A 134 0.99 11.89 -55.17
C SER A 134 1.66 13.21 -54.75
N ASN A 135 2.72 13.01 -53.95
CA ASN A 135 4.04 13.64 -53.99
C ASN A 135 4.23 15.16 -53.75
N SER A 136 5.20 15.39 -52.87
CA SER A 136 6.25 16.42 -52.92
C SER A 136 6.05 17.74 -52.15
N LYS A 137 6.93 17.90 -51.15
CA LYS A 137 7.80 19.05 -50.83
C LYS A 137 7.22 20.47 -50.64
N ASN A 138 7.79 21.08 -49.59
CA ASN A 138 8.12 22.50 -49.38
C ASN A 138 7.07 23.46 -48.77
N ASN A 139 7.33 23.77 -47.48
CA ASN A 139 7.73 25.07 -46.93
C ASN A 139 6.80 26.32 -47.00
N LEU A 140 6.76 27.01 -45.85
CA LEU A 140 6.51 28.45 -45.60
C LEU A 140 5.05 28.97 -45.44
N ASN A 141 4.64 29.17 -44.18
CA ASN A 141 4.32 30.45 -43.50
C ASN A 141 3.24 31.45 -44.04
N PRO A 142 2.67 32.35 -43.18
CA PRO A 142 1.23 32.63 -42.96
C PRO A 142 0.82 34.03 -43.55
N PRO A 143 -0.12 34.89 -43.07
CA PRO A 143 -1.09 34.83 -41.95
C PRO A 143 -2.48 35.53 -42.13
N SER A 144 -3.25 35.52 -41.02
CA SER A 144 -3.96 36.67 -40.42
C SER A 144 -5.43 37.02 -40.78
N ASN A 145 -6.10 37.50 -39.71
CA ASN A 145 -7.17 38.50 -39.67
C ASN A 145 -8.62 38.03 -39.96
N LEU A 146 -9.69 38.53 -39.33
CA LEU A 146 -9.93 39.30 -38.11
C LEU A 146 -11.48 39.48 -38.05
N LEU A 147 -12.07 39.38 -36.85
CA LEU A 147 -13.14 40.24 -36.32
C LEU A 147 -14.63 40.22 -36.82
N LYS A 148 -15.49 40.27 -35.77
CA LYS A 148 -16.81 40.92 -35.57
C LYS A 148 -18.09 40.10 -35.80
N LYS A 149 -18.90 39.79 -34.76
CA LYS A 149 -19.94 40.62 -34.04
C LYS A 149 -21.06 41.08 -35.00
N ALA A 150 -22.37 41.04 -34.74
CA ALA A 150 -23.18 40.91 -33.52
C ALA A 150 -24.70 40.92 -33.88
N LEU A 151 -25.59 40.52 -32.94
CA LEU A 151 -26.96 41.07 -32.67
C LEU A 151 -28.07 40.80 -33.73
N THR A 152 -29.40 40.67 -33.51
CA THR A 152 -30.35 40.86 -32.38
C THR A 152 -31.79 40.41 -32.78
N GLN A 153 -32.58 39.98 -31.78
CA GLN A 153 -34.00 40.31 -31.44
C GLN A 153 -35.24 39.91 -32.29
N HIS A 154 -36.21 39.28 -31.56
CA HIS A 154 -37.67 39.54 -31.34
C HIS A 154 -38.63 39.79 -32.54
N SER A 155 -39.95 39.53 -32.55
CA SER A 155 -41.01 39.26 -31.55
C SER A 155 -42.36 38.89 -32.22
N GLY A 156 -43.28 38.22 -31.47
CA GLY A 156 -44.75 38.42 -31.48
C GLY A 156 -45.63 37.67 -32.51
N ARG A 157 -46.94 37.41 -32.33
CA ARG A 157 -47.92 37.45 -31.20
C ARG A 157 -49.31 36.95 -31.72
N ARG A 158 -50.05 36.10 -30.96
CA ARG A 158 -51.54 35.86 -30.90
C ARG A 158 -52.26 35.31 -32.18
N THR A 159 -53.29 34.43 -32.16
CA THR A 159 -54.62 34.45 -31.49
C THR A 159 -55.34 33.06 -31.48
N ASP A 160 -56.18 32.84 -30.44
CA ASP A 160 -57.53 32.19 -30.37
C ASP A 160 -57.84 30.72 -30.81
N ALA A 161 -58.66 30.04 -29.98
CA ALA A 161 -59.02 28.60 -29.93
C ALA A 161 -60.42 28.29 -30.55
N PRO A 162 -61.05 27.08 -30.44
CA PRO A 162 -60.60 25.67 -30.31
C PRO A 162 -61.31 24.70 -31.31
N ALA A 163 -60.84 23.45 -31.44
CA ALA A 163 -61.68 22.26 -31.69
C ALA A 163 -60.89 20.98 -31.39
N GLY A 164 -61.37 20.17 -30.45
CA GLY A 164 -60.68 18.97 -29.97
C GLY A 164 -60.64 17.84 -30.99
N ALA A 165 -59.42 17.41 -31.35
CA ALA A 165 -59.05 16.02 -31.60
C ALA A 165 -57.58 15.96 -32.05
N ARG A 166 -56.64 15.67 -31.15
CA ARG A 166 -55.48 14.81 -31.44
C ARG A 166 -54.64 14.52 -30.20
N GLN A 167 -54.47 13.23 -29.96
CA GLN A 167 -53.72 12.61 -28.88
C GLN A 167 -52.26 13.12 -28.82
N ILE A 168 -51.83 13.51 -27.63
CA ILE A 168 -50.42 13.68 -27.28
C ILE A 168 -49.80 12.28 -27.16
N ARG A 169 -48.92 11.90 -28.09
CA ARG A 169 -48.01 10.77 -27.90
C ARG A 169 -46.91 11.21 -26.93
N HIS A 170 -46.87 10.60 -25.75
CA HIS A 170 -45.71 10.67 -24.86
C HIS A 170 -44.51 10.04 -25.57
N ASN A 171 -43.47 10.85 -25.82
CA ASN A 171 -42.19 10.38 -26.36
C ASN A 171 -41.48 9.50 -25.34
N ALA A 172 -41.36 8.19 -25.62
CA ALA A 172 -40.61 7.22 -24.82
C ALA A 172 -39.07 7.37 -24.88
N ALA A 173 -38.58 8.30 -25.72
CA ALA A 173 -37.15 8.49 -26.01
C ALA A 173 -36.36 9.18 -24.87
N SER A 174 -37.01 9.86 -23.94
CA SER A 174 -36.35 10.48 -22.78
C SER A 174 -35.97 9.47 -21.69
N SER A 175 -36.56 8.27 -21.69
CA SER A 175 -36.28 7.24 -20.67
C SER A 175 -34.96 6.51 -20.89
N ALA A 176 -34.54 6.32 -22.15
CA ALA A 176 -33.34 5.57 -22.49
C ALA A 176 -32.05 6.36 -22.21
N ALA A 177 -32.06 7.67 -22.48
CA ALA A 177 -30.94 8.55 -22.16
C ALA A 177 -30.79 8.74 -20.65
N ALA A 178 -31.91 8.91 -19.93
CA ALA A 178 -31.91 8.99 -18.46
C ALA A 178 -31.38 7.70 -17.82
N LYS A 179 -31.83 6.52 -18.29
CA LYS A 179 -31.31 5.23 -17.82
C LYS A 179 -29.82 5.03 -18.10
N ARG A 180 -29.30 5.51 -19.24
CA ARG A 180 -27.87 5.44 -19.54
C ARG A 180 -27.05 6.36 -18.65
N PHE A 181 -27.55 7.55 -18.34
CA PHE A 181 -26.90 8.47 -17.42
C PHE A 181 -26.88 7.92 -16.00
N GLU A 182 -27.99 7.33 -15.54
CA GLU A 182 -28.09 6.69 -14.23
C GLU A 182 -27.19 5.45 -14.11
N GLN A 183 -27.11 4.64 -15.18
CA GLN A 183 -26.15 3.54 -15.27
C GLN A 183 -24.70 4.05 -15.20
N MET A 184 -24.37 5.13 -15.89
CA MET A 184 -23.03 5.73 -15.87
C MET A 184 -22.65 6.30 -14.51
N MET A 185 -23.59 6.94 -13.82
CA MET A 185 -23.38 7.42 -12.44
C MET A 185 -23.17 6.26 -11.47
N LYS A 186 -23.93 5.17 -11.64
CA LYS A 186 -23.77 3.96 -10.84
C LYS A 186 -22.44 3.24 -11.11
N ASP A 187 -22.01 3.18 -12.37
CA ASP A 187 -20.73 2.60 -12.75
C ASP A 187 -19.57 3.44 -12.19
N LEU A 188 -19.67 4.77 -12.19
CA LEU A 188 -18.71 5.68 -11.54
C LEU A 188 -18.67 5.50 -10.01
N GLU A 189 -19.83 5.36 -9.36
CA GLU A 189 -19.91 5.05 -7.92
C GLU A 189 -19.34 3.66 -7.58
N GLU A 190 -19.45 2.68 -8.49
CA GLU A 190 -18.83 1.36 -8.35
C GLU A 190 -17.31 1.41 -8.60
N GLU A 191 -16.83 2.22 -9.54
CA GLU A 191 -15.39 2.47 -9.78
C GLU A 191 -14.72 3.16 -8.58
N GLU A 192 -15.38 4.14 -7.97
CA GLU A 192 -14.90 4.78 -6.73
C GLU A 192 -14.80 3.77 -5.58
N LYS A 193 -15.73 2.80 -5.50
CA LYS A 193 -15.68 1.71 -4.49
C LYS A 193 -14.55 0.71 -4.73
N VAL A 194 -14.12 0.48 -5.97
CA VAL A 194 -13.03 -0.46 -6.30
C VAL A 194 -11.65 0.12 -5.94
N GLN A 195 -11.47 1.44 -5.95
CA GLN A 195 -10.21 2.06 -5.54
C GLN A 195 -10.03 2.17 -4.01
N VAL A 196 -11.12 2.19 -3.23
CA VAL A 196 -11.04 2.28 -1.77
C VAL A 196 -10.81 0.88 -1.17
N VAL A 197 -9.55 0.48 -1.10
CA VAL A 197 -9.13 -0.64 -0.26
C VAL A 197 -9.54 -0.32 1.18
N ARG A 198 -10.50 -1.08 1.73
CA ARG A 198 -10.95 -0.92 3.11
C ARG A 198 -9.80 -1.22 4.06
N LEU A 199 -9.21 -0.16 4.61
CA LEU A 199 -8.21 -0.26 5.67
C LEU A 199 -8.91 -0.77 6.93
N GLY A 200 -8.41 -1.87 7.49
CA GLY A 200 -8.84 -2.38 8.80
C GLY A 200 -7.96 -1.85 9.93
N ASP A 201 -8.34 -2.13 11.18
CA ASP A 201 -7.59 -1.70 12.37
C ASP A 201 -6.13 -2.15 12.37
N ALA A 202 -5.84 -3.33 11.79
CA ALA A 202 -4.48 -3.84 11.65
C ALA A 202 -3.59 -2.89 10.81
N SER A 203 -4.13 -2.32 9.73
CA SER A 203 -3.43 -1.38 8.85
C SER A 203 -3.15 -0.03 9.51
N ILE A 204 -3.95 0.36 10.50
CA ILE A 204 -3.72 1.58 11.29
C ILE A 204 -2.60 1.34 12.31
N ALA A 205 -2.53 0.13 12.86
CA ALA A 205 -1.57 -0.21 13.91
C ALA A 205 -0.16 -0.53 13.39
N ALA A 206 -0.06 -1.13 12.20
CA ALA A 206 1.21 -1.57 11.63
C ALA A 206 1.88 -0.44 10.82
N PRO A 207 3.20 -0.21 10.98
CA PRO A 207 3.93 0.77 10.16
C PRO A 207 3.97 0.41 8.67
N PHE A 208 3.87 -0.87 8.32
CA PHE A 208 3.77 -1.33 6.94
C PHE A 208 2.40 -1.97 6.70
N THR A 209 1.76 -1.64 5.58
CA THR A 209 0.53 -2.29 5.11
C THR A 209 0.75 -2.86 3.71
N SER A 210 0.59 -4.18 3.56
CA SER A 210 0.61 -4.87 2.27
C SER A 210 -0.77 -4.84 1.64
N LYS A 211 -0.87 -4.28 0.43
CA LYS A 211 -2.10 -4.30 -0.39
C LYS A 211 -2.44 -5.68 -0.96
N TYR A 212 -1.50 -6.61 -0.91
CA TYR A 212 -1.66 -7.97 -1.38
C TYR A 212 -1.75 -8.93 -0.19
N THR A 213 -2.56 -9.97 -0.33
CA THR A 213 -2.70 -11.07 0.62
C THR A 213 -1.43 -11.94 0.74
N SER A 214 -0.46 -11.75 -0.15
CA SER A 214 0.77 -12.54 -0.18
C SER A 214 1.74 -12.18 0.95
N ILE A 215 2.25 -13.22 1.61
CA ILE A 215 3.34 -13.13 2.61
C ILE A 215 4.69 -12.76 2.00
N GLN A 216 4.81 -12.73 0.66
CA GLN A 216 6.02 -12.31 -0.04
C GLN A 216 6.43 -10.87 0.32
N SER A 217 5.45 -10.04 0.69
CA SER A 217 5.66 -8.68 1.19
C SER A 217 6.63 -8.63 2.38
N ILE A 218 6.59 -9.60 3.30
CA ILE A 218 7.53 -9.68 4.43
C ILE A 218 8.96 -9.86 3.92
N CYS A 219 9.17 -10.74 2.94
CA CYS A 219 10.49 -10.94 2.33
C CYS A 219 11.00 -9.67 1.65
N HIS A 220 10.12 -8.90 1.01
CA HIS A 220 10.49 -7.63 0.38
C HIS A 220 10.89 -6.57 1.41
N VAL A 221 10.15 -6.45 2.51
CA VAL A 221 10.49 -5.55 3.63
C VAL A 221 11.87 -5.90 4.20
N ILE A 222 12.16 -7.18 4.44
CA ILE A 222 13.47 -7.61 4.96
C ILE A 222 14.59 -7.31 3.95
N LYS A 223 14.39 -7.62 2.66
CA LYS A 223 15.39 -7.35 1.60
C LYS A 223 15.69 -5.86 1.48
N GLN A 224 14.65 -5.01 1.47
CA GLN A 224 14.82 -3.56 1.43
C GLN A 224 15.49 -3.04 2.70
N GLY A 225 15.09 -3.51 3.88
CA GLY A 225 15.72 -3.15 5.15
C GLY A 225 17.22 -3.45 5.18
N ARG A 226 17.65 -4.60 4.63
CA ARG A 226 19.08 -4.92 4.50
C ARG A 226 19.82 -3.96 3.57
N CYS A 227 19.23 -3.62 2.43
CA CYS A 227 19.81 -2.64 1.50
C CYS A 227 19.95 -1.28 2.16
N THR A 228 18.88 -0.76 2.77
CA THR A 228 18.87 0.51 3.48
C THR A 228 19.92 0.55 4.59
N LEU A 229 20.01 -0.50 5.42
CA LEU A 229 20.99 -0.55 6.51
C LEU A 229 22.43 -0.46 6.00
N VAL A 230 22.76 -1.17 4.92
CA VAL A 230 24.10 -1.12 4.30
C VAL A 230 24.40 0.29 3.80
N THR A 231 23.46 0.90 3.07
CA THR A 231 23.61 2.26 2.54
C THR A 231 23.78 3.29 3.65
N THR A 232 22.99 3.22 4.73
CA THR A 232 23.11 4.13 5.87
C THR A 232 24.45 3.98 6.60
N LEU A 233 24.92 2.75 6.81
CA LEU A 233 26.24 2.52 7.43
C LEU A 233 27.37 3.02 6.53
N GLN A 234 27.28 2.84 5.21
CA GLN A 234 28.25 3.39 4.27
C GLN A 234 28.24 4.92 4.29
N MET A 235 27.05 5.53 4.30
CA MET A 235 26.89 6.98 4.41
C MET A 235 27.55 7.52 5.69
N PHE A 236 27.33 6.90 6.85
CA PHE A 236 27.97 7.30 8.10
C PHE A 236 29.50 7.18 8.06
N LYS A 237 30.04 6.13 7.42
CA LYS A 237 31.50 5.99 7.23
C LYS A 237 32.06 7.11 6.37
N ILE A 238 31.39 7.45 5.26
CA ILE A 238 31.81 8.54 4.37
C ILE A 238 31.76 9.87 5.12
N LEU A 239 30.68 10.15 5.86
CA LEU A 239 30.55 11.38 6.63
C LEU A 239 31.62 11.51 7.72
N ALA A 240 31.90 10.43 8.47
CA ALA A 240 32.93 10.44 9.50
C ALA A 240 34.33 10.66 8.92
N LEU A 241 34.64 10.02 7.78
CA LEU A 241 35.92 10.20 7.10
C LEU A 241 36.06 11.63 6.54
N ASN A 242 35.03 12.14 5.88
CA ASN A 242 35.04 13.51 5.36
C ASN A 242 35.20 14.53 6.48
N ALA A 243 34.53 14.34 7.61
CA ALA A 243 34.66 15.21 8.77
C ALA A 243 36.09 15.19 9.34
N LEU A 244 36.70 14.01 9.46
CA LEU A 244 38.07 13.88 9.98
C LEU A 244 39.11 14.49 9.04
N VAL A 245 38.99 14.22 7.73
CA VAL A 245 39.87 14.79 6.69
C VAL A 245 39.75 16.32 6.68
N LEU A 246 38.52 16.84 6.71
CA LEU A 246 38.27 18.28 6.71
C LEU A 246 38.82 18.95 7.98
N ALA A 247 38.60 18.36 9.15
CA ALA A 247 39.11 18.92 10.41
C ALA A 247 40.65 18.94 10.44
N TYR A 248 41.28 17.85 10.01
CA TYR A 248 42.74 17.77 9.96
C TYR A 248 43.33 18.74 8.93
N SER A 249 42.77 18.78 7.71
CA SER A 249 43.27 19.67 6.65
C SER A 249 43.13 21.13 7.04
N GLN A 250 41.97 21.53 7.57
CA GLN A 250 41.77 22.89 8.08
C GLN A 250 42.72 23.22 9.24
N SER A 251 42.93 22.30 10.18
CA SER A 251 43.84 22.54 11.30
C SER A 251 45.29 22.76 10.86
N VAL A 252 45.81 21.93 9.94
CA VAL A 252 47.19 22.06 9.45
C VAL A 252 47.35 23.31 8.59
N LEU A 253 46.46 23.52 7.62
CA LEU A 253 46.52 24.68 6.73
C LEU A 253 46.39 26.01 7.49
N TYR A 254 45.57 26.03 8.54
CA TYR A 254 45.45 27.19 9.41
C TYR A 254 46.76 27.50 10.15
N LEU A 255 47.45 26.49 10.68
CA LEU A 255 48.75 26.67 11.35
C LEU A 255 49.83 27.14 10.38
N ASP A 256 49.82 26.66 9.14
CA ASP A 256 50.75 27.07 8.08
C ASP A 256 50.38 28.43 7.44
N GLY A 257 49.25 29.04 7.85
CA GLY A 257 48.77 30.32 7.32
C GLY A 257 48.27 30.27 5.88
N ILE A 258 48.01 29.07 5.34
CA ILE A 258 47.58 28.85 3.96
C ILE A 258 46.06 29.06 3.87
N LYS A 259 45.63 29.97 2.99
CA LYS A 259 44.22 30.22 2.69
C LYS A 259 43.90 29.79 1.26
N PHE A 260 42.78 29.10 1.08
CA PHE A 260 42.27 28.82 -0.26
C PHE A 260 41.75 30.10 -0.92
N SER A 261 42.00 30.21 -2.23
CA SER A 261 41.40 31.24 -3.09
C SER A 261 39.90 30.98 -3.27
N ASP A 262 39.10 32.03 -3.51
CA ASP A 262 37.65 31.95 -3.74
C ASP A 262 37.26 31.04 -4.91
N THR A 263 38.19 30.76 -5.82
CA THR A 263 38.00 29.85 -6.96
C THR A 263 38.35 28.39 -6.68
N GLN A 264 38.99 28.09 -5.55
CA GLN A 264 39.52 26.76 -5.20
C GLN A 264 38.80 26.11 -4.00
N ALA A 265 38.06 26.89 -3.21
CA ALA A 265 37.26 26.44 -2.07
C ALA A 265 35.88 25.93 -2.52
#